data_AF-A0A946IPA9-F1
#
_entry.id   AF-A0A946IPA9-F1
#
_cell.length_a   1.000
_cell.length_b   1.000
_cell.length_c   1.000
_cell.angle_alpha   90.00
_cell.angle_beta   90.00
_cell.angle_gamma   90.00
#
_symmetry.space_group_name_H-M   'P 1'
#
loop_
_entity.id
_entity.type
_entity.pdbx_description
1 polymer ?
#
loop_
_entity_poly.entity_id
_entity_poly.type
_entity_poly.pdbx_seq_one_letter_code
_entity_poly.pdbx_strand_id
1 'polypeptide(L)' 'MKIVLVVVGKTNEKYLTEGISDYQKRLKHYTNFEIVEISNIKNAKNFSEKELIKKEGEMILKQ' A
#
# COMPACT_ATOMS: atom_id res chain seq x y z
N MET A 1 -9.08 17.29 5.59
CA MET A 1 -7.75 16.64 5.61
C MET A 1 -7.85 15.37 4.79
N LYS A 2 -6.84 15.07 3.95
CA LYS A 2 -6.78 13.81 3.19
C LYS A 2 -5.77 12.90 3.87
N ILE A 3 -6.15 11.63 4.09
CA ILE A 3 -5.26 10.61 4.63
C ILE A 3 -5.05 9.57 3.53
N VAL A 4 -3.79 9.29 3.22
CA VAL A 4 -3.41 8.29 2.21
C VAL A 4 -2.60 7.21 2.89
N LEU A 5 -3.05 5.97 2.82
CA LEU A 5 -2.30 4.79 3.24
C LEU A 5 -1.61 4.19 2.01
N VAL A 6 -0.29 4.27 1.97
CA VAL A 6 0.50 3.67 0.89
C VAL A 6 1.03 2.32 1.36
N VAL A 7 0.82 1.27 0.57
CA VAL A 7 1.21 -0.11 0.89
C VAL A 7 1.95 -0.72 -0.28
N VAL A 8 3.03 -1.45 -0.02
CA VAL A 8 3.74 -2.25 -1.03
C VAL A 8 3.21 -3.68 -1.01
N GLY A 9 2.82 -4.19 -2.18
CA GLY A 9 2.20 -5.50 -2.35
C GLY A 9 0.68 -5.45 -2.29
N LYS A 10 0.05 -6.57 -2.71
CA LYS A 10 -1.40 -6.73 -2.72
C LYS A 10 -1.87 -7.58 -1.56
N THR A 11 -3.01 -7.22 -0.98
CA THR A 11 -3.69 -8.05 0.02
C THR A 11 -4.45 -9.16 -0.70
N ASN A 12 -4.03 -10.42 -0.50
CA ASN A 12 -4.61 -11.57 -1.21
C ASN A 12 -5.69 -12.30 -0.41
N GLU A 13 -5.64 -12.21 0.92
CA GLU A 13 -6.57 -12.92 1.79
C GLU A 13 -7.94 -12.24 1.77
N LYS A 14 -8.96 -12.97 1.30
CA LYS A 14 -10.31 -12.42 1.08
C LYS A 14 -10.89 -11.77 2.34
N TYR A 15 -10.75 -12.42 3.49
CA TYR A 15 -11.27 -11.90 4.77
C TYR A 15 -10.61 -10.59 5.19
N LEU A 16 -9.33 -10.37 4.84
CA LEU A 16 -8.63 -9.12 5.10
C LEU A 16 -9.14 -8.02 4.17
N THR A 17 -9.29 -8.30 2.88
CA THR A 17 -9.80 -7.34 1.90
C THR A 17 -11.23 -6.89 2.25
N GLU A 18 -12.08 -7.82 2.69
CA GLU A 18 -13.43 -7.52 3.18
C GLU A 18 -13.39 -6.64 4.44
N GLY A 19 -12.57 -7.02 5.42
CA GLY A 19 -12.38 -6.23 6.65
C GLY A 19 -11.91 -4.81 6.36
N ILE A 20 -10.87 -4.64 5.54
CA ILE A 20 -10.34 -3.34 5.14
C ILE A 20 -11.42 -2.48 4.49
N SER A 21 -12.20 -3.05 3.57
CA SER A 21 -13.30 -2.35 2.89
C SER A 21 -14.35 -1.83 3.87
N ASP A 22 -14.71 -2.64 4.87
CA ASP A 22 -15.71 -2.25 5.86
C ASP A 22 -15.21 -1.13 6.78
N TYR A 23 -13.94 -1.12 7.18
CA TYR A 23 -13.36 0.01 7.91
C TYR A 23 -13.22 1.25 7.03
N GLN A 24 -12.84 1.09 5.76
CA GLN A 24 -12.72 2.19 4.82
C GLN A 24 -14.08 2.89 4.61
N LYS A 25 -15.19 2.14 4.50
CA LYS A 25 -16.54 2.72 4.43
C LYS A 25 -16.86 3.59 5.66
N ARG A 26 -16.51 3.12 6.85
CA ARG A 26 -16.70 3.88 8.10
C ARG A 26 -15.87 5.17 8.11
N LEU A 27 -14.63 5.11 7.64
CA LEU A 27 -13.71 6.27 7.62
C LEU A 27 -14.16 7.38 6.68
N LYS A 28 -14.85 7.07 5.58
CA LYS A 28 -15.35 8.07 4.61
C LYS A 28 -16.25 9.15 5.23
N HIS A 29 -16.91 8.85 6.36
CA HIS A 29 -17.74 9.84 7.07
C HIS A 29 -16.92 10.88 7.86
N TYR A 30 -15.66 10.57 8.17
CA TYR A 30 -14.82 11.41 9.03
C TYR A 30 -13.69 12.08 8.26
N THR A 31 -13.19 11.46 7.20
CA THR A 31 -12.05 11.97 6.44
C THR A 31 -12.02 11.41 5.02
N ASN A 32 -11.34 12.11 4.11
CA ASN A 32 -11.05 11.57 2.79
C ASN A 32 -9.89 10.58 2.90
N PHE A 33 -10.22 9.29 3.02
CA PHE A 33 -9.26 8.21 3.17
C PHE A 33 -9.09 7.42 1.87
N GLU A 34 -7.84 7.28 1.44
CA GLU A 34 -7.45 6.56 0.23
C GLU A 34 -6.37 5.52 0.56
N ILE A 35 -6.43 4.37 -0.11
CA ILE A 35 -5.39 3.33 -0.05
C ILE A 35 -4.74 3.25 -1.42
N VAL A 36 -3.42 3.35 -1.48
CA VAL A 36 -2.63 3.22 -2.70
C VAL A 36 -1.77 1.97 -2.59
N GLU A 37 -2.06 0.97 -3.42
CA GLU A 37 -1.30 -0.27 -3.50
C GLU A 37 -0.22 -0.17 -4.58
N ILE A 38 1.04 -0.27 -4.17
CA ILE A 38 2.21 -0.31 -5.04
C ILE A 38 2.55 -1.77 -5.35
N SER A 39 2.76 -2.10 -6.62
CA SER A 39 3.14 -3.46 -7.00
C SER A 39 4.56 -3.81 -6.55
N ASN A 40 4.76 -5.07 -6.15
CA ASN A 40 6.09 -5.58 -5.78
C ASN A 40 7.11 -5.41 -6.90
N ILE A 41 8.36 -5.15 -6.53
CA ILE A 41 9.48 -5.01 -7.47
C ILE A 41 9.73 -6.34 -8.18
N LYS A 42 9.62 -6.33 -9.52
CA LYS A 42 9.99 -7.49 -10.35
C LYS A 42 11.48 -7.80 -10.15
N ASN A 43 11.81 -9.09 -10.11
CA ASN A 43 13.18 -9.57 -9.89
C ASN A 43 13.82 -9.06 -8.58
N ALA A 44 13.03 -8.89 -7.52
CA ALA A 44 13.50 -8.51 -6.18
C ALA A 44 14.73 -9.30 -5.71
N LYS A 45 14.79 -10.60 -6.05
CA LYS A 45 15.92 -11.51 -5.76
C LYS A 45 17.27 -11.09 -6.35
N ASN A 46 17.29 -10.18 -7.32
CA ASN A 46 18.52 -9.68 -7.96
C ASN A 46 19.09 -8.46 -7.22
N PHE A 47 18.39 -7.92 -6.22
CA PHE A 47 18.79 -6.76 -5.45
C PHE A 47 19.20 -7.17 -4.04
N SER A 48 20.17 -6.46 -3.48
CA SER A 48 20.39 -6.51 -2.03
C SER A 48 19.20 -5.91 -1.29
N GLU A 49 19.02 -6.29 -0.02
CA GLU A 49 17.98 -5.74 0.85
C GLU A 49 18.01 -4.20 0.89
N LYS A 50 19.20 -3.60 1.00
CA LYS A 50 19.37 -2.14 1.01
C LYS A 50 18.90 -1.48 -0.29
N GLU A 51 19.17 -2.10 -1.43
CA GLU A 51 18.72 -1.59 -2.73
C GLU A 51 17.21 -1.75 -2.91
N LEU A 52 16.65 -2.85 -2.41
CA LEU A 52 15.21 -3.11 -2.45
C LEU A 52 14.46 -2.04 -1.65
N ILE A 53 14.88 -1.80 -0.40
CA ILE A 53 14.30 -0.76 0.47
C ILE A 53 14.38 0.62 -0.18
N LYS A 54 15.53 0.96 -0.79
CA LYS A 54 15.69 2.24 -1.49
C LYS A 54 14.72 2.38 -2.65
N LYS A 55 14.58 1.33 -3.47
CA LYS A 55 13.65 1.33 -4.62
C LYS A 55 12.19 1.40 -4.18
N GLU A 56 11.80 0.71 -3.11
CA GLU A 56 10.46 0.79 -2.53
C GLU A 56 10.17 2.21 -2.02
N GLY A 57 11.13 2.82 -1.32
CA GLY A 57 11.03 4.22 -0.90
C GLY A 57 10.85 5.19 -2.06
N GLU A 58 11.60 5.02 -3.16
CA GLU A 58 11.43 5.80 -4.39
C GLU A 58 10.06 5.60 -5.04
N MET A 59 9.44 4.42 -4.93
CA MET A 59 8.08 4.17 -5.42
C MET A 59 7.02 4.83 -4.55
N ILE A 60 7.20 4.80 -3.23
CA ILE A 60 6.30 5.44 -2.25
C ILE A 60 6.30 6.97 -2.46
N LEU A 61 7.47 7.58 -2.65
CA LEU A 61 7.59 9.03 -2.86
C LEU A 61 6.99 9.52 -4.20
N LYS A 62 6.60 8.62 -5.11
CA LYS A 62 5.98 8.95 -6.40
C LYS A 62 4.45 8.91 -6.37
N GLN A 63 3.82 8.52 -5.25
CA GLN A 63 2.36 8.55 -5.06
C GLN A 63 1.91 9.91 -4.52
#